data_AF-A0A0K9CMR9-F1
#
_entry.id   AF-A0A0K9CMR9-F1
#
_cell.length_a   1.000
_cell.length_b   1.000
_cell.length_c   1.000
_cell.angle_alpha   90.00
_cell.angle_beta   90.00
_cell.angle_gamma   90.00
#
_symmetry.space_group_name_H-M   'P 1'
#
loop_
_entity.id
_entity.type
_entity.pdbx_description
1 polymer ?
#
loop_
_entity_poly.entity_id
_entity_poly.type
_entity_poly.pdbx_seq_one_letter_code
_entity_poly.pdbx_strand_id
1 'polypeptide(L)'
;MVTSFYIFDLIYGDLTKLKALNELIGFNIKDLPNSVITLMIDDFWEICRKMDNRQRYSLKMEYSNLVKNAINCYQIKALSCSLVGTDKIIILVKSPYNFSLNDIALKIKNYINENSKYTVTLGLSNSYDDFKYIWKAYEESFQALNYSFFIGKNEIIEYKNIKNLSSKTNLNYDYVQLKYYFFKNLILGNKNEIQEYFTSILNFCINDFLDRETIKFLITNFIFEIVDYTNKKRRCLYKSN
;
A
#
# COMPACT_ATOMS: atom_id res chain seq x y z
N MET A 1 -21.40 1.07 -7.62
CA MET A 1 -21.22 1.00 -6.15
C MET A 1 -21.09 -0.44 -5.63
N VAL A 2 -21.39 -1.45 -6.45
CA VAL A 2 -21.38 -2.87 -6.06
C VAL A 2 -19.97 -3.48 -6.05
N THR A 3 -19.10 -3.09 -6.99
CA THR A 3 -17.77 -3.73 -7.22
C THR A 3 -16.75 -3.59 -6.08
N SER A 4 -16.79 -2.51 -5.28
CA SER A 4 -15.80 -2.29 -4.21
C SER A 4 -15.97 -3.25 -3.04
N PHE A 5 -17.21 -3.57 -2.67
CA PHE A 5 -17.50 -4.53 -1.60
C PHE A 5 -17.06 -5.93 -2.01
N TYR A 6 -17.39 -6.33 -3.24
CA TYR A 6 -16.97 -7.62 -3.76
C TYR A 6 -15.45 -7.76 -3.86
N ILE A 7 -14.70 -6.71 -4.26
CA ILE A 7 -13.23 -6.77 -4.28
C ILE A 7 -12.65 -6.86 -2.86
N PHE A 8 -13.25 -6.18 -1.89
CA PHE A 8 -12.85 -6.34 -0.49
C PHE A 8 -13.12 -7.77 0.00
N ASP A 9 -14.32 -8.31 -0.25
CA ASP A 9 -14.68 -9.69 0.06
C ASP A 9 -13.75 -10.71 -0.64
N LEU A 10 -13.36 -10.43 -1.89
CA LEU A 10 -12.37 -11.19 -2.65
C LEU A 10 -11.00 -11.15 -1.96
N ILE A 11 -10.55 -9.96 -1.56
CA ILE A 11 -9.27 -9.77 -0.86
C ILE A 11 -9.24 -10.62 0.40
N TYR A 12 -10.27 -10.54 1.25
CA TYR A 12 -10.32 -11.25 2.53
C TYR A 12 -10.83 -12.70 2.46
N GLY A 13 -11.07 -13.23 1.25
CA GLY A 13 -11.34 -14.65 1.03
C GLY A 13 -12.76 -15.11 1.38
N ASP A 14 -13.78 -14.24 1.28
CA ASP A 14 -15.18 -14.66 1.44
C ASP A 14 -15.66 -15.44 0.18
N LEU A 15 -15.39 -16.75 0.19
CA LEU A 15 -15.68 -17.69 -0.89
C LEU A 15 -17.18 -17.80 -1.24
N THR A 16 -18.07 -17.40 -0.34
CA THR A 16 -19.53 -17.51 -0.56
C THR A 16 -20.03 -16.56 -1.64
N LYS A 17 -19.42 -15.37 -1.73
CA LYS A 17 -19.77 -14.32 -2.70
C LYS A 17 -19.03 -14.45 -4.03
N LEU A 18 -17.92 -15.19 -4.05
CA LEU A 18 -17.13 -15.50 -5.25
C LEU A 18 -17.94 -16.25 -6.32
N LYS A 19 -18.83 -17.15 -5.91
CA LYS A 19 -19.70 -17.90 -6.83
C LYS A 19 -20.67 -16.99 -7.58
N ALA A 20 -21.29 -16.03 -6.88
CA ALA A 20 -22.19 -15.03 -7.47
C ALA A 20 -21.44 -14.09 -8.44
N LEU A 21 -20.16 -13.84 -8.17
CA LEU A 21 -19.29 -12.99 -8.97
C LEU A 21 -18.84 -13.66 -10.28
N ASN A 22 -18.58 -14.97 -10.24
CA ASN A 22 -18.28 -15.76 -11.44
C ASN A 22 -19.44 -15.74 -12.45
N GLU A 23 -20.68 -15.76 -11.98
CA GLU A 23 -21.88 -15.67 -12.84
C GLU A 23 -22.06 -14.27 -13.46
N LEU A 24 -21.61 -13.21 -12.79
CA LEU A 24 -21.76 -11.82 -13.24
C LEU A 24 -20.61 -11.31 -14.13
N ILE A 25 -19.39 -11.82 -13.96
CA ILE A 25 -18.17 -11.28 -14.60
C ILE A 25 -17.49 -12.30 -15.52
N GLY A 26 -17.93 -13.57 -15.53
CA GLY A 26 -17.39 -14.58 -16.44
C GLY A 26 -15.97 -15.05 -16.07
N PHE A 27 -15.53 -14.85 -14.82
CA PHE A 27 -14.27 -15.39 -14.32
C PHE A 27 -14.43 -16.89 -14.08
N ASN A 28 -13.63 -17.70 -14.77
CA ASN A 28 -13.51 -19.12 -14.46
C ASN A 28 -12.54 -19.29 -13.27
N ILE A 29 -12.60 -20.40 -12.52
CA ILE A 29 -11.69 -20.64 -11.37
C ILE A 29 -10.21 -20.51 -11.79
N LYS A 30 -9.90 -20.87 -13.04
CA LYS A 30 -8.55 -20.76 -13.63
C LYS A 30 -8.08 -19.30 -13.86
N ASP A 31 -9.02 -18.37 -13.96
CA ASP A 31 -8.76 -16.95 -14.19
C ASP A 31 -8.69 -16.15 -12.87
N LEU A 32 -8.85 -16.80 -11.71
CA LEU A 32 -8.81 -16.12 -10.41
C LEU A 32 -7.50 -15.34 -10.22
N PRO A 33 -7.57 -14.06 -9.79
CA PRO A 33 -6.40 -13.25 -9.52
C PRO A 33 -5.44 -13.95 -8.55
N ASN A 34 -4.15 -13.81 -8.80
CA ASN A 34 -3.09 -14.35 -7.94
C ASN A 34 -2.11 -13.28 -7.46
N SER A 35 -2.28 -12.04 -7.92
CA SER A 35 -1.40 -10.92 -7.62
C SER A 35 -2.22 -9.64 -7.48
N VAL A 36 -1.66 -8.66 -6.77
CA VAL A 36 -2.29 -7.36 -6.53
C VAL A 36 -1.32 -6.24 -6.89
N ILE A 37 -1.86 -5.23 -7.57
CA ILE A 37 -1.21 -3.94 -7.79
C ILE A 37 -1.98 -2.90 -7.00
N THR A 38 -1.29 -2.16 -6.14
CA THR A 38 -1.84 -0.98 -5.48
C THR A 38 -1.26 0.25 -6.15
N LEU A 39 -2.13 1.04 -6.78
CA LEU A 39 -1.80 2.28 -7.47
C LEU A 39 -2.18 3.48 -6.62
N MET A 40 -1.29 4.46 -6.54
CA MET A 40 -1.54 5.77 -5.95
C MET A 40 -1.14 6.86 -6.93
N ILE A 41 -1.87 7.96 -6.86
CA ILE A 41 -1.66 9.13 -7.69
C ILE A 41 -0.73 10.05 -6.94
N ASP A 42 0.34 10.46 -7.60
CA ASP A 42 1.32 11.33 -6.98
C ASP A 42 0.71 12.70 -6.72
N ASP A 43 1.05 13.30 -5.58
CA ASP A 43 0.57 14.62 -5.16
C ASP A 43 -0.95 14.77 -5.06
N PHE A 44 -1.70 13.67 -4.92
CA PHE A 44 -3.17 13.71 -4.87
C PHE A 44 -3.72 14.73 -3.85
N TRP A 45 -3.13 14.80 -2.65
CA TRP A 45 -3.50 15.78 -1.63
C TRP A 45 -3.25 17.22 -2.03
N GLU A 46 -2.18 17.49 -2.76
CA GLU A 46 -1.84 18.83 -3.24
C GLU A 46 -2.76 19.24 -4.39
N ILE A 47 -3.02 18.33 -5.34
CA ILE A 47 -3.99 18.50 -6.42
C ILE A 47 -5.37 18.83 -5.84
N CYS A 48 -5.79 18.11 -4.79
CA CYS A 48 -7.09 18.28 -4.16
C CYS A 48 -7.17 19.47 -3.18
N ARG A 49 -6.06 20.17 -2.90
CA ARG A 49 -5.96 21.18 -1.81
C ARG A 49 -7.01 22.28 -1.93
N LYS A 50 -7.29 22.73 -3.17
CA LYS A 50 -8.28 23.80 -3.47
C LYS A 50 -9.61 23.27 -4.02
N MET A 51 -9.77 21.95 -4.09
CA MET A 51 -10.96 21.33 -4.67
C MET A 51 -12.05 21.08 -3.63
N ASP A 52 -13.30 21.30 -4.01
CA ASP A 52 -14.46 20.86 -3.22
C ASP A 52 -14.68 19.34 -3.32
N ASN A 53 -15.61 18.81 -2.54
CA ASN A 53 -15.88 17.36 -2.50
C ASN A 53 -16.37 16.80 -3.84
N ARG A 54 -17.13 17.58 -4.62
CA ARG A 54 -17.65 17.16 -5.93
C ARG A 54 -16.52 17.07 -6.95
N GLN A 55 -15.62 18.04 -6.96
CA GLN A 55 -14.41 18.07 -7.79
C GLN A 55 -13.47 16.91 -7.44
N ARG A 56 -13.22 16.66 -6.15
CA ARG A 56 -12.41 15.52 -5.70
C ARG A 56 -13.01 14.18 -6.13
N TYR A 57 -14.33 14.05 -6.06
CA TYR A 57 -15.02 12.85 -6.53
C TYR A 57 -14.90 12.67 -8.04
N SER A 58 -15.12 13.75 -8.81
CA SER A 58 -14.97 13.74 -10.28
C SER A 58 -13.55 13.31 -10.68
N LEU A 59 -12.55 13.85 -9.99
CA LEU A 59 -11.15 13.51 -10.20
C LEU A 59 -10.88 12.03 -9.90
N LYS A 60 -11.37 11.49 -8.77
CA LYS A 60 -11.26 10.05 -8.47
C LYS A 60 -11.91 9.16 -9.54
N MET A 61 -13.03 9.61 -10.12
CA MET A 61 -13.70 8.88 -11.19
C MET A 61 -12.91 8.92 -12.49
N GLU A 62 -12.32 10.06 -12.84
CA GLU A 62 -11.42 10.21 -13.98
C GLU A 62 -10.27 9.19 -13.91
N TYR A 63 -9.58 9.12 -12.76
CA TYR A 63 -8.49 8.17 -12.58
C TYR A 63 -8.93 6.71 -12.59
N SER A 64 -10.07 6.42 -11.95
CA SER A 64 -10.64 5.07 -12.00
C SER A 64 -10.96 4.65 -13.44
N ASN A 65 -11.40 5.58 -14.27
CA ASN A 65 -11.66 5.33 -15.69
C ASN A 65 -10.37 5.19 -16.49
N LEU A 66 -9.32 5.97 -16.22
CA LEU A 66 -8.01 5.80 -16.85
C LEU A 66 -7.44 4.39 -16.59
N VAL A 67 -7.51 3.89 -15.36
CA VAL A 67 -7.08 2.53 -15.02
C VAL A 67 -7.91 1.48 -15.77
N LYS A 68 -9.24 1.63 -15.80
CA LYS A 68 -10.11 0.72 -16.56
C LYS A 68 -9.82 0.74 -18.06
N ASN A 69 -9.57 1.92 -18.62
CA ASN A 69 -9.23 2.07 -20.03
C ASN A 69 -7.88 1.42 -20.35
N ALA A 70 -6.88 1.56 -19.49
CA ALA A 70 -5.60 0.86 -19.63
C ALA A 70 -5.79 -0.67 -19.62
N ILE A 71 -6.55 -1.19 -18.66
CA ILE A 71 -6.86 -2.63 -18.55
C ILE A 71 -7.53 -3.14 -19.83
N ASN A 72 -8.52 -2.41 -20.34
CA ASN A 72 -9.24 -2.79 -21.56
C ASN A 72 -8.37 -2.66 -22.82
N CYS A 73 -7.59 -1.58 -22.95
CA CYS A 73 -6.73 -1.30 -24.09
C CYS A 73 -5.70 -2.42 -24.32
N TYR A 74 -5.10 -2.92 -23.24
CA TYR A 74 -4.11 -3.99 -23.32
C TYR A 74 -4.70 -5.40 -23.07
N GLN A 75 -6.03 -5.53 -23.00
CA GLN A 75 -6.74 -6.78 -22.76
C GLN A 75 -6.22 -7.54 -21.53
N ILE A 76 -5.94 -6.82 -20.45
CA ILE A 76 -5.44 -7.38 -19.21
C ILE A 76 -6.60 -8.04 -18.46
N LYS A 77 -6.45 -9.31 -18.07
CA LYS A 77 -7.40 -9.99 -17.17
C LYS A 77 -7.22 -9.48 -15.73
N ALA A 78 -7.90 -8.38 -15.42
CA ALA A 78 -7.82 -7.73 -14.13
C ALA A 78 -9.16 -7.12 -13.69
N LEU A 79 -9.32 -6.98 -12.38
CA LEU A 79 -10.41 -6.24 -11.74
C LEU A 79 -9.83 -5.06 -10.99
N SER A 80 -10.37 -3.85 -11.20
CA SER A 80 -9.92 -2.66 -10.48
C SER A 80 -11.04 -2.02 -9.66
N CYS A 81 -10.68 -1.50 -8.48
CA CYS A 81 -11.55 -0.62 -7.71
C CYS A 81 -10.78 0.44 -6.93
N SER A 82 -11.42 1.57 -6.70
CA SER A 82 -10.97 2.54 -5.71
C SER A 82 -11.39 2.09 -4.31
N LEU A 83 -10.48 2.22 -3.35
CA LEU A 83 -10.78 2.02 -1.93
C LEU A 83 -11.53 3.23 -1.36
N VAL A 84 -12.65 2.97 -0.69
CA VAL A 84 -13.47 4.02 -0.09
C VAL A 84 -12.64 4.81 0.93
N GLY A 85 -12.71 6.14 0.84
CA GLY A 85 -11.98 7.03 1.75
C GLY A 85 -10.49 7.19 1.45
N THR A 86 -9.93 6.51 0.45
CA THR A 86 -8.52 6.65 0.06
C THR A 86 -8.38 7.17 -1.37
N ASP A 87 -7.16 7.51 -1.74
CA ASP A 87 -6.70 7.91 -3.08
C ASP A 87 -6.13 6.72 -3.88
N LYS A 88 -6.27 5.51 -3.36
CA LYS A 88 -5.65 4.31 -3.91
C LYS A 88 -6.62 3.51 -4.75
N ILE A 89 -6.09 2.93 -5.82
CA ILE A 89 -6.78 2.00 -6.69
C ILE A 89 -6.12 0.65 -6.54
N ILE A 90 -6.93 -0.36 -6.26
CA ILE A 90 -6.51 -1.75 -6.17
C ILE A 90 -6.84 -2.42 -7.48
N ILE A 91 -5.88 -3.18 -7.99
CA ILE A 91 -6.02 -3.94 -9.22
C ILE A 91 -5.65 -5.38 -8.89
N LEU A 92 -6.66 -6.25 -8.89
CA LEU A 92 -6.50 -7.70 -8.79
C LEU A 92 -6.17 -8.25 -10.17
N VAL A 93 -5.05 -8.96 -10.30
CA VAL A 93 -4.53 -9.41 -11.60
C VAL A 93 -4.21 -10.89 -11.55
N LYS A 94 -4.48 -11.60 -12.65
CA LYS A 94 -3.88 -12.91 -12.92
C LYS A 94 -2.55 -12.71 -13.67
N SER A 95 -1.45 -13.12 -13.05
CA SER A 95 -0.11 -13.04 -13.62
C SER A 95 0.78 -14.21 -13.17
N PRO A 96 1.60 -14.80 -14.06
CA PRO A 96 1.60 -14.55 -15.49
C PRO A 96 0.36 -15.17 -16.16
N TYR A 97 -0.18 -14.46 -17.14
CA TYR A 97 -1.12 -15.03 -18.11
C TYR A 97 -0.54 -14.79 -19.52
N ASN A 98 -0.58 -13.54 -19.98
CA ASN A 98 0.10 -13.07 -21.20
C ASN A 98 1.30 -12.17 -20.92
N PHE A 99 1.34 -11.55 -19.73
CA PHE A 99 2.34 -10.57 -19.32
C PHE A 99 2.77 -10.86 -17.89
N SER A 100 3.99 -10.47 -17.53
CA SER A 100 4.40 -10.46 -16.13
C SER A 100 3.70 -9.33 -15.37
N LEU A 101 3.70 -9.41 -14.03
CA LEU A 101 3.07 -8.38 -13.20
C LEU A 101 3.71 -7.00 -13.39
N ASN A 102 5.03 -6.98 -13.60
CA ASN A 102 5.77 -5.74 -13.86
C ASN A 102 5.41 -5.16 -15.24
N ASP A 103 5.31 -5.99 -16.29
CA ASP A 103 4.88 -5.52 -17.61
C ASP A 103 3.46 -4.92 -17.57
N ILE A 104 2.56 -5.53 -16.81
CA ILE A 104 1.19 -5.03 -16.61
C ILE A 104 1.23 -3.67 -15.90
N ALA A 105 2.01 -3.55 -14.83
CA ALA A 105 2.18 -2.31 -14.10
C ALA A 105 2.77 -1.20 -14.99
N LEU A 106 3.79 -1.51 -15.80
CA LEU A 106 4.43 -0.58 -16.71
C LEU A 106 3.46 -0.09 -17.79
N LYS A 107 2.67 -0.97 -18.37
CA LYS A 107 1.63 -0.60 -19.35
C LYS A 107 0.59 0.32 -18.74
N ILE A 108 0.10 0.02 -17.53
CA ILE A 108 -0.89 0.87 -16.85
C ILE A 108 -0.29 2.24 -16.52
N LYS A 109 0.93 2.27 -15.99
CA LYS A 109 1.66 3.51 -15.69
C LYS A 109 1.85 4.38 -16.93
N ASN A 110 2.39 3.81 -18.01
CA ASN A 110 2.64 4.54 -19.25
C ASN A 110 1.34 5.08 -19.86
N TYR A 111 0.27 4.27 -19.88
CA TYR A 111 -1.04 4.72 -20.35
C TYR A 111 -1.56 5.92 -19.56
N ILE A 112 -1.44 5.91 -18.23
CA ILE A 112 -1.87 7.03 -17.40
C ILE A 112 -1.01 8.27 -17.63
N ASN A 113 0.31 8.10 -17.78
CA ASN A 113 1.24 9.20 -18.06
C ASN A 113 1.01 9.83 -19.44
N GLU A 114 0.61 9.04 -20.44
CA GLU A 114 0.33 9.52 -21.80
C GLU A 114 -1.06 10.17 -21.93
N ASN A 115 -2.03 9.71 -21.14
CA ASN A 115 -3.43 10.15 -21.24
C ASN A 115 -3.86 11.08 -20.10
N SER A 116 -2.93 11.52 -19.26
CA SER A 116 -3.20 12.45 -18.18
C SER A 116 -1.97 13.30 -17.84
N LYS A 117 -2.19 14.40 -17.14
CA LYS A 117 -1.11 15.27 -16.64
C LYS A 117 -0.52 14.81 -15.30
N TYR A 118 -0.90 13.63 -14.84
CA TYR A 118 -0.57 13.13 -13.51
C TYR A 118 0.30 11.90 -13.63
N THR A 119 1.19 11.73 -12.65
CA THR A 119 1.98 10.52 -12.52
C THR A 119 1.41 9.61 -11.44
N VAL A 120 1.76 8.34 -11.54
CA VAL A 120 1.30 7.31 -10.62
C VAL A 120 2.47 6.48 -10.12
N THR A 121 2.41 6.12 -8.84
CA THR A 121 3.32 5.17 -8.23
C THR A 121 2.57 3.88 -7.91
N LEU A 122 3.17 2.74 -8.23
CA LEU A 122 2.54 1.42 -8.15
C LEU A 122 3.35 0.49 -7.25
N GLY A 123 2.70 -0.10 -6.24
CA GLY A 123 3.25 -1.18 -5.43
C GLY A 123 2.78 -2.54 -5.96
N LEU A 124 3.72 -3.47 -6.18
CA LEU A 124 3.46 -4.81 -6.70
C LEU A 124 3.66 -5.87 -5.60
N SER A 125 2.70 -6.78 -5.48
CA SER A 125 2.79 -7.94 -4.59
C SER A 125 3.66 -9.07 -5.16
N ASN A 126 3.87 -10.13 -4.37
CA ASN A 126 4.19 -11.43 -4.95
C ASN A 126 2.95 -12.08 -5.59
N SER A 127 3.17 -13.14 -6.36
CA SER A 127 2.12 -13.98 -6.92
C SER A 127 1.89 -15.23 -6.05
N TYR A 128 0.64 -15.64 -5.89
CA TYR A 128 0.23 -16.77 -5.06
C TYR A 128 -0.67 -17.75 -5.82
N ASP A 129 -0.32 -19.04 -5.83
CA ASP A 129 -1.09 -20.04 -6.57
C ASP A 129 -2.50 -20.25 -6.01
N ASP A 130 -2.66 -20.09 -4.70
CA ASP A 130 -3.94 -20.26 -4.00
C ASP A 130 -4.56 -18.89 -3.72
N PHE A 131 -5.79 -18.70 -4.23
CA PHE A 131 -6.57 -17.49 -4.06
C PHE A 131 -6.76 -17.11 -2.59
N LYS A 132 -6.74 -18.07 -1.65
CA LYS A 132 -6.86 -17.78 -0.21
C LYS A 132 -5.75 -16.87 0.33
N TYR A 133 -4.64 -16.70 -0.40
CA TYR A 133 -3.54 -15.81 -0.03
C TYR A 133 -3.60 -14.45 -0.74
N ILE A 134 -4.69 -14.12 -1.44
CA ILE A 134 -4.81 -12.83 -2.12
C ILE A 134 -4.84 -11.65 -1.13
N TRP A 135 -5.34 -11.83 0.11
CA TRP A 135 -5.21 -10.83 1.17
C TRP A 135 -3.74 -10.50 1.48
N LYS A 136 -2.86 -11.51 1.43
CA LYS A 136 -1.44 -11.33 1.66
C LYS A 136 -0.81 -10.57 0.50
N ALA A 137 -1.17 -10.90 -0.73
CA ALA A 137 -0.76 -10.13 -1.91
C ALA A 137 -1.20 -8.66 -1.80
N TYR A 138 -2.42 -8.42 -1.33
CA TYR A 138 -2.91 -7.07 -1.05
C TYR A 138 -2.01 -6.34 -0.05
N GLU A 139 -1.74 -6.93 1.13
CA GLU A 139 -0.84 -6.33 2.13
C GLU A 139 0.56 -6.04 1.58
N GLU A 140 1.13 -6.98 0.83
CA GLU A 140 2.44 -6.82 0.19
C GLU A 140 2.47 -5.66 -0.81
N SER A 141 1.45 -5.53 -1.65
CA SER A 141 1.36 -4.41 -2.60
C SER A 141 1.25 -3.05 -1.91
N PHE A 142 0.58 -3.00 -0.75
CA PHE A 142 0.50 -1.81 0.09
C PHE A 142 1.84 -1.46 0.73
N GLN A 143 2.51 -2.45 1.31
CA GLN A 143 3.85 -2.28 1.86
C GLN A 143 4.81 -1.80 0.76
N ALA A 144 4.67 -2.34 -0.45
CA ALA A 144 5.43 -1.89 -1.60
C ALA A 144 5.19 -0.43 -1.95
N LEU A 145 3.93 -0.02 -1.98
CA LEU A 145 3.58 1.36 -2.27
C LEU A 145 4.06 2.32 -1.18
N ASN A 146 4.07 1.93 0.10
CA ASN A 146 4.57 2.78 1.19
C ASN A 146 6.06 3.16 1.01
N TYR A 147 6.84 2.35 0.29
CA TYR A 147 8.23 2.69 -0.04
C TYR A 147 8.38 3.82 -1.06
N SER A 148 7.29 4.24 -1.74
CA SER A 148 7.29 5.42 -2.63
C SER A 148 7.76 6.70 -1.94
N PHE A 149 7.57 6.79 -0.62
CA PHE A 149 8.09 7.89 0.18
C PHE A 149 9.62 8.06 0.04
N PHE A 150 10.36 6.97 -0.22
CA PHE A 150 11.82 6.98 -0.31
C PHE A 150 12.33 7.03 -1.76
N ILE A 151 11.69 6.26 -2.65
CA ILE A 151 12.12 6.13 -4.05
C ILE A 151 11.71 7.37 -4.85
N GLY A 152 10.56 7.97 -4.49
CA GLY A 152 9.98 9.09 -5.19
C GLY A 152 8.72 8.70 -5.96
N LYS A 153 8.31 9.63 -6.83
CA LYS A 153 7.07 9.60 -7.59
C LYS A 153 7.28 8.92 -8.93
N ASN A 154 6.19 8.52 -9.57
CA ASN A 154 6.20 7.90 -10.88
C ASN A 154 7.06 6.64 -10.92
N GLU A 155 6.89 5.74 -9.95
CA GLU A 155 7.73 4.55 -9.81
C GLU A 155 6.94 3.24 -9.73
N ILE A 156 7.61 2.12 -10.02
CA ILE A 156 7.05 0.78 -9.84
C ILE A 156 7.91 0.06 -8.80
N ILE A 157 7.29 -0.35 -7.72
CA ILE A 157 7.97 -0.87 -6.54
C ILE A 157 7.53 -2.30 -6.31
N GLU A 158 8.45 -3.25 -6.45
CA GLU A 158 8.17 -4.66 -6.20
C GLU A 158 8.41 -5.03 -4.74
N TYR A 159 7.43 -5.68 -4.11
CA TYR A 159 7.54 -6.13 -2.73
C TYR A 159 8.75 -7.04 -2.49
N LYS A 160 9.12 -7.89 -3.46
CA LYS A 160 10.31 -8.76 -3.36
C LYS A 160 11.61 -7.96 -3.16
N ASN A 161 11.70 -6.76 -3.76
CA ASN A 161 12.88 -5.91 -3.66
C ASN A 161 12.94 -5.26 -2.27
N ILE A 162 11.79 -4.91 -1.70
CA ILE A 162 11.67 -4.42 -0.33
C ILE A 162 11.98 -5.49 0.69
N LYS A 163 11.47 -6.71 0.50
CA LYS A 163 11.77 -7.81 1.40
C LYS A 163 13.28 -8.07 1.46
N ASN A 164 13.99 -7.90 0.34
CA ASN A 164 15.45 -8.00 0.30
C ASN A 164 16.14 -6.84 1.03
N LEU A 165 15.58 -5.62 1.04
CA LEU A 165 16.03 -4.51 1.89
C LEU A 165 15.76 -4.81 3.38
N SER A 166 14.58 -5.34 3.72
CA SER A 166 14.19 -5.70 5.08
C SER A 166 14.85 -6.99 5.61
N SER A 167 15.51 -7.78 4.76
CA SER A 167 16.25 -9.00 5.13
C SER A 167 17.77 -8.85 5.02
N LYS A 168 18.26 -7.90 4.20
CA LYS A 168 19.60 -7.34 4.37
C LYS A 168 19.73 -6.59 5.69
N THR A 169 18.61 -6.11 6.21
CA THR A 169 18.50 -5.61 7.56
C THR A 169 18.01 -6.74 8.45
N ASN A 170 18.94 -7.46 9.07
CA ASN A 170 18.64 -8.11 10.36
C ASN A 170 18.22 -6.98 11.31
N LEU A 171 16.96 -6.55 11.26
CA LEU A 171 16.39 -5.67 12.27
C LEU A 171 16.25 -6.52 13.51
N ASN A 172 17.36 -6.59 14.23
CA ASN A 172 17.59 -7.33 15.45
C ASN A 172 16.38 -7.17 16.38
N TYR A 173 16.11 -8.24 17.12
CA TYR A 173 15.34 -8.22 18.36
C TYR A 173 15.52 -6.92 19.15
N ASP A 174 16.74 -6.38 19.18
CA ASP A 174 17.14 -5.09 19.76
C ASP A 174 16.31 -3.89 19.29
N TYR A 175 16.09 -3.67 17.98
CA TYR A 175 15.33 -2.50 17.49
C TYR A 175 13.86 -2.56 17.90
N VAL A 176 13.26 -3.75 17.82
CA VAL A 176 11.88 -3.99 18.25
C VAL A 176 11.76 -3.79 19.77
N GLN A 177 12.74 -4.27 20.53
CA GLN A 177 12.79 -4.15 21.98
C GLN A 177 12.97 -2.69 22.42
N LEU A 178 13.85 -1.92 21.76
CA LEU A 178 14.02 -0.49 22.00
C LEU A 178 12.73 0.29 21.76
N LYS A 179 12.02 0.00 20.66
CA LYS A 179 10.71 0.61 20.36
C LYS A 179 9.66 0.27 21.41
N TYR A 180 9.60 -0.99 21.85
CA TYR A 180 8.68 -1.41 22.90
C TYR A 180 8.89 -0.62 24.19
N TYR A 181 10.14 -0.50 24.66
CA TYR A 181 10.44 0.25 25.87
C TYR A 181 10.21 1.75 25.74
N PHE A 182 10.47 2.32 24.56
CA PHE A 182 10.11 3.71 24.26
C PHE A 182 8.60 3.96 24.41
N PHE A 183 7.75 3.14 23.77
CA PHE A 183 6.28 3.29 23.87
C PHE A 183 5.75 2.98 25.27
N LYS A 184 6.33 2.01 25.98
CA LYS A 184 6.01 1.73 27.38
C LYS A 184 6.28 2.97 28.26
N ASN A 185 7.44 3.59 28.09
CA ASN A 185 7.80 4.76 28.89
C ASN A 185 7.05 6.03 28.49
N LEU A 186 6.61 6.14 27.23
CA LEU A 186 5.62 7.14 26.81
C LEU A 186 4.28 6.99 27.55
N ILE A 187 3.86 5.78 27.92
CA ILE A 187 2.66 5.57 28.75
C ILE A 187 2.91 6.03 30.19
N LEU A 188 4.07 5.67 30.75
CA LEU A 188 4.43 5.94 32.14
C LEU A 188 4.85 7.39 32.38
N GLY A 189 5.14 8.16 31.32
CA GLY A 189 5.57 9.56 31.42
C GLY A 189 7.00 9.73 31.92
N ASN A 190 7.82 8.68 31.87
CA ASN A 190 9.21 8.74 32.35
C ASN A 190 10.12 9.41 31.32
N LYS A 191 10.23 10.74 31.42
CA LYS A 191 10.95 11.60 30.46
C LYS A 191 12.39 11.15 30.21
N ASN A 192 13.10 10.73 31.26
CA ASN A 192 14.52 10.36 31.15
C ASN A 192 14.69 9.07 30.35
N GLU A 193 13.90 8.03 30.65
CA GLU A 193 13.92 6.77 29.90
C GLU A 193 13.42 6.95 28.46
N ILE A 194 12.41 7.79 28.22
CA ILE A 194 11.96 8.11 26.86
C ILE A 194 13.13 8.68 26.03
N GLN A 195 13.87 9.63 26.58
CA GLN A 195 14.98 10.25 25.89
C GLN A 195 16.14 9.26 25.65
N GLU A 196 16.41 8.40 26.63
CA GLU A 196 17.42 7.35 26.52
C GLU A 196 17.08 6.34 25.42
N TYR A 197 15.86 5.78 25.42
CA TYR A 197 15.42 4.84 24.39
C TYR A 197 15.33 5.49 23.00
N PHE A 198 14.91 6.75 22.92
CA PHE A 198 14.92 7.50 21.67
C PHE A 198 16.34 7.63 21.10
N THR A 199 17.31 7.96 21.95
CA THR A 199 18.72 8.09 21.54
C THR A 199 19.29 6.73 21.10
N SER A 200 18.96 5.65 21.81
CA SER A 200 19.37 4.29 21.44
C SER A 200 18.77 3.84 20.11
N ILE A 201 17.53 4.22 19.79
CA ILE A 201 16.91 3.98 18.48
C ILE A 201 17.65 4.74 17.39
N LEU A 202 18.01 6.00 17.62
CA LEU A 202 18.80 6.78 16.65
C LEU A 202 20.20 6.21 16.46
N ASN A 203 20.89 5.82 17.54
CA ASN A 203 22.21 5.20 17.46
C ASN A 203 22.16 3.85 16.74
N PHE A 204 21.12 3.04 16.98
CA PHE A 204 20.89 1.82 16.22
C PHE A 204 20.79 2.12 14.72
N CYS A 205 20.04 3.15 14.36
CA CYS A 205 19.91 3.59 12.97
C CYS A 205 21.24 4.13 12.41
N ILE A 206 22.08 4.79 13.21
CA ILE A 206 23.31 5.45 12.75
C ILE A 206 24.51 4.50 12.69
N ASN A 207 24.44 3.32 13.31
CA ASN A 207 25.55 2.36 13.29
C ASN A 207 25.93 1.92 11.85
N ASP A 208 27.24 1.75 11.63
CA ASP A 208 27.93 1.60 10.33
C ASP A 208 27.46 0.46 9.40
N PHE A 209 26.47 -0.34 9.79
CA PHE A 209 25.96 -1.49 9.04
C PHE A 209 24.67 -1.21 8.26
N LEU A 210 24.04 -0.05 8.44
CA LEU A 210 22.79 0.31 7.75
C LEU A 210 23.05 1.32 6.63
N ASP A 211 22.56 1.01 5.43
CA ASP A 211 22.64 1.94 4.32
C ASP A 211 21.70 3.14 4.53
N ARG A 212 22.01 4.26 3.86
CA ARG A 212 21.30 5.53 4.01
C ARG A 212 19.78 5.42 3.78
N GLU A 213 19.32 4.53 2.89
CA GLU A 213 17.89 4.36 2.61
C GLU A 213 17.19 3.63 3.76
N THR A 214 17.82 2.59 4.29
CA THR A 214 17.37 1.88 5.48
C THR A 214 17.23 2.81 6.68
N ILE A 215 18.22 3.68 6.92
CA ILE A 215 18.19 4.64 8.03
C ILE A 215 16.98 5.56 7.90
N LYS A 216 16.75 6.10 6.71
CA LYS A 216 15.58 6.94 6.42
C LYS A 216 14.27 6.19 6.65
N PHE A 217 14.19 4.93 6.24
CA PHE A 217 13.02 4.07 6.44
C PHE A 217 12.67 3.89 7.91
N LEU A 218 13.66 3.52 8.72
CA LEU A 218 13.46 3.24 10.15
C LEU A 218 13.01 4.48 10.91
N ILE A 219 13.66 5.62 10.68
CA ILE A 219 13.32 6.89 11.34
C ILE A 219 11.92 7.35 10.92
N THR A 220 11.62 7.30 9.63
CA THR A 220 10.32 7.75 9.10
C THR A 220 9.18 6.91 9.67
N ASN A 221 9.31 5.58 9.65
CA ASN A 221 8.30 4.69 10.23
C ASN A 221 8.14 4.92 11.73
N PHE A 222 9.23 5.12 12.45
CA PHE A 222 9.16 5.39 13.88
C PHE A 222 8.41 6.70 14.19
N ILE A 223 8.63 7.75 13.39
CA ILE A 223 7.85 9.00 13.49
C ILE A 223 6.35 8.74 13.24
N PHE A 224 6.01 8.01 12.19
CA PHE A 224 4.60 7.69 11.90
C PHE A 224 3.95 6.88 13.02
N GLU A 225 4.65 5.91 13.60
CA GLU A 225 4.13 5.13 14.72
C GLU A 225 3.88 5.99 15.97
N ILE A 226 4.73 6.98 16.24
CA ILE A 226 4.52 7.97 17.31
C ILE A 226 3.25 8.80 17.04
N VAL A 227 3.10 9.26 15.80
CA VAL A 227 1.91 10.02 15.38
C VAL A 227 0.64 9.18 15.50
N ASP A 228 0.66 7.93 15.06
CA ASP A 228 -0.48 7.01 15.17
C ASP A 228 -0.83 6.71 16.62
N TYR A 229 0.18 6.49 17.47
CA TYR A 229 -0.01 6.27 18.90
C TYR A 229 -0.68 7.47 19.58
N THR A 230 -0.20 8.68 19.31
CA THR A 230 -0.78 9.92 19.87
C THR A 230 -2.22 10.15 19.38
N ASN A 231 -2.50 9.88 18.10
CA ASN A 231 -3.84 9.97 17.53
C ASN A 231 -4.81 8.93 18.12
N LYS A 232 -4.36 7.69 18.37
CA LYS A 232 -5.17 6.66 19.03
C LYS A 232 -5.55 7.06 20.46
N LYS A 233 -4.61 7.60 21.25
CA LYS A 233 -4.92 8.11 22.60
C LYS A 233 -5.91 9.27 22.57
N ARG A 234 -5.78 10.18 21.60
CA ARG A 234 -6.71 11.30 21.42
C ARG A 234 -8.13 10.80 21.14
N ARG A 235 -8.32 9.79 20.29
CA ARG A 235 -9.65 9.20 20.02
C ARG A 235 -10.30 8.49 21.22
N CYS A 236 -9.51 7.94 22.15
CA CYS A 236 -10.06 7.33 23.37
C CYS A 236 -10.56 8.38 24.38
N LEU A 237 -9.93 9.56 24.45
CA LEU A 237 -10.35 10.65 25.35
C LEU A 237 -11.68 11.31 24.94
N TYR A 238 -12.04 11.28 23.65
CA TYR A 238 -13.32 11.82 23.15
C TYR A 238 -14.48 10.82 23.19
N LYS A 239 -14.28 9.60 23.70
CA LYS A 239 -15.36 8.62 23.95
C LYS A 239 -15.81 8.55 25.41
N SER A 240 -15.19 9.32 26.29
CA SER A 240 -15.46 9.34 27.73
C SER A 240 -16.06 10.66 28.24
N ASN A 241 -16.62 11.48 27.34
CA ASN A 241 -17.50 12.60 27.68
C ASN A 241 -18.87 12.40 27.02
#